data_AF-A0A1D6J1H9-F1
#
_entry.id   AF-A0A1D6J1H9-F1
#
_cell.length_a   1.000
_cell.length_b   1.000
_cell.length_c   1.000
_cell.angle_alpha   90.00
_cell.angle_beta   90.00
_cell.angle_gamma   90.00
#
_symmetry.space_group_name_H-M   'P 1'
#
loop_
_entity.id
_entity.type
_entity.pdbx_description
1 polymer ?
#
loop_
_entity_poly.entity_id
_entity_poly.type
_entity_poly.pdbx_seq_one_letter_code
_entity_poly.pdbx_strand_id
1 'polypeptide(L)'
;MDEAVPALATGQASTDAVTEQPVNVYIWDMDETLILLKSLLDGSYAGAFDGLKDHEKSTEIGKRWENLILELCDEHFFYEEIENYNEPYLNALNEYDDGRDLTSYDFEADCFSSPYDDANKKKLAYRHRAIGEKYAKGLEKVLDGHMVKVCNDQYSLTDKYTDGWLSSGILV
;
A
#
# COMPACT_ATOMS: atom_id res chain seq x y z
N MET A 1 -18.57 -80.20 3.12
CA MET A 1 -18.96 -79.06 2.27
C MET A 1 -19.56 -78.05 3.23
N ASP A 2 -18.78 -77.42 4.11
CA ASP A 2 -17.78 -76.39 3.83
C ASP A 2 -18.33 -75.27 2.96
N GLU A 3 -19.01 -74.31 3.59
CA GLU A 3 -19.00 -72.93 3.15
C GLU A 3 -18.63 -72.05 4.36
N ALA A 4 -17.40 -71.56 4.34
CA ALA A 4 -16.90 -70.57 5.27
C ALA A 4 -17.47 -69.20 4.91
N VAL A 5 -18.13 -68.55 5.87
CA VAL A 5 -18.58 -67.16 5.77
C VAL A 5 -17.35 -66.26 5.91
N PRO A 6 -17.01 -65.37 4.95
CA PRO A 6 -15.88 -64.47 5.13
C PRO A 6 -16.31 -63.33 6.05
N ALA A 7 -15.48 -63.07 7.06
CA ALA A 7 -15.62 -61.96 7.98
C ALA A 7 -15.54 -60.62 7.22
N LEU A 8 -16.49 -59.74 7.54
CA LEU A 8 -16.57 -58.37 7.03
C LEU A 8 -15.30 -57.61 7.43
N ALA A 9 -14.42 -57.35 6.48
CA ALA A 9 -13.29 -56.45 6.66
C ALA A 9 -13.85 -55.04 6.91
N THR A 10 -13.69 -54.55 8.13
CA THR A 10 -13.90 -53.15 8.51
C THR A 10 -12.93 -52.30 7.71
N GLY A 11 -13.42 -51.71 6.62
CA GLY A 11 -12.74 -50.60 5.96
C GLY A 11 -12.70 -49.43 6.94
N GLN A 12 -11.54 -49.19 7.55
CA GLN A 12 -11.23 -47.88 8.10
C GLN A 12 -11.25 -46.90 6.93
N ALA A 13 -12.36 -46.17 6.79
CA ALA A 13 -12.34 -44.92 6.09
C ALA A 13 -11.39 -44.02 6.88
N SER A 14 -10.19 -43.84 6.36
CA SER A 14 -9.29 -42.76 6.76
C SER A 14 -10.04 -41.46 6.48
N THR A 15 -10.72 -40.95 7.50
CA THR A 15 -11.18 -39.57 7.50
C THR A 15 -9.93 -38.74 7.62
N ASP A 16 -9.35 -38.36 6.49
CA ASP A 16 -8.45 -37.21 6.41
C ASP A 16 -9.30 -36.01 6.84
N ALA A 17 -9.36 -35.80 8.16
CA ALA A 17 -9.89 -34.60 8.75
C ALA A 17 -8.93 -33.50 8.31
N VAL A 18 -9.32 -32.81 7.23
CA VAL A 18 -8.75 -31.51 6.88
C VAL A 18 -8.99 -30.63 8.10
N THR A 19 -7.97 -30.50 8.95
CA THR A 19 -7.98 -29.55 10.05
C THR A 19 -7.97 -28.18 9.40
N GLU A 20 -9.15 -27.58 9.24
CA GLU A 20 -9.29 -26.17 8.89
C GLU A 20 -8.60 -25.37 9.98
N GLN A 21 -7.37 -24.92 9.71
CA GLN A 21 -6.67 -24.02 10.61
C GLN A 21 -7.42 -22.68 10.58
N PRO A 22 -7.62 -22.04 11.74
CA PRO A 22 -8.28 -20.74 11.79
C PRO A 22 -7.47 -19.72 11.00
N VAL A 23 -8.15 -18.99 10.11
CA VAL A 23 -7.55 -17.88 9.35
C VAL A 23 -7.62 -16.63 10.23
N ASN A 24 -6.46 -16.06 10.56
CA ASN A 24 -6.37 -14.79 11.25
C ASN A 24 -6.28 -13.66 10.23
N VAL A 25 -7.11 -12.63 10.39
CA VAL A 25 -7.11 -11.41 9.57
C VAL A 25 -6.77 -10.23 10.47
N TYR A 26 -5.68 -9.53 10.15
CA TYR A 26 -5.25 -8.34 10.88
C TYR A 26 -5.64 -7.09 10.08
N ILE A 27 -6.42 -6.22 10.69
CA ILE A 27 -6.85 -4.94 10.12
C ILE A 27 -6.07 -3.85 10.84
N TRP A 28 -5.26 -3.11 10.08
CA TRP A 28 -4.39 -2.08 10.59
C TRP A 28 -4.91 -0.70 10.22
N ASP A 29 -4.82 0.23 11.16
CA ASP A 29 -4.83 1.65 10.85
C ASP A 29 -3.43 2.07 10.38
N MET A 30 -3.33 3.08 9.52
CA MET A 30 -2.05 3.48 8.93
C MET A 30 -1.39 4.60 9.75
N ASP A 31 -2.06 5.74 9.80
CA ASP A 31 -1.60 6.95 10.47
C ASP A 31 -1.63 6.77 11.99
N GLU A 32 -0.57 7.20 12.66
CA GLU A 32 -0.40 7.11 14.12
C GLU A 32 -0.45 5.68 14.70
N THR A 33 -0.36 4.66 13.81
CA THR A 33 -0.26 3.24 14.16
C THR A 33 0.96 2.62 13.48
N LEU A 34 0.93 2.49 12.14
CA LEU A 34 2.08 1.98 11.38
C LEU A 34 3.12 3.07 11.12
N ILE A 35 2.66 4.30 10.85
CA ILE A 35 3.50 5.47 10.58
C ILE A 35 3.15 6.63 11.51
N LEU A 36 4.08 7.57 11.68
CA LEU A 36 3.86 8.82 12.39
C LEU A 36 4.02 9.95 11.38
N LEU A 37 2.93 10.62 11.01
CA LEU A 37 2.99 11.72 10.03
C LEU A 37 2.20 12.94 10.51
N LYS A 38 0.92 12.79 10.83
CA LYS A 38 0.09 13.92 11.30
C LYS A 38 0.62 14.49 12.60
N SER A 39 0.98 13.60 13.52
CA SER A 39 1.57 13.94 14.81
C SER A 39 2.95 14.61 14.70
N LEU A 40 3.69 14.33 13.62
CA LEU A 40 4.93 15.05 13.32
C LEU A 40 4.65 16.45 12.79
N LEU A 41 3.68 16.58 11.86
CA LEU A 41 3.27 17.83 11.22
C LEU A 41 2.70 18.85 12.20
N ASP A 42 1.80 18.42 13.09
CA ASP A 42 1.16 19.30 14.08
C ASP A 42 1.99 19.48 15.36
N GLY A 43 3.08 18.71 15.50
CA GLY A 43 3.99 18.74 16.64
C GLY A 43 3.45 18.07 17.91
N SER A 44 2.31 17.39 17.84
CA SER A 44 1.71 16.67 18.96
C SER A 44 2.56 15.48 19.41
N TYR A 45 3.32 14.85 18.50
CA TYR A 45 4.27 13.80 18.86
C TYR A 45 5.26 14.32 19.90
N ALA A 46 5.94 15.43 19.62
CA ALA A 46 6.91 16.03 20.54
C ALA A 46 6.26 16.47 21.86
N GLY A 47 5.04 17.00 21.79
CA GLY A 47 4.28 17.47 22.96
C GLY A 47 3.97 16.36 23.98
N ALA A 48 3.92 15.11 23.55
CA ALA A 48 3.69 13.97 24.43
C ALA A 48 4.90 13.59 25.31
N PHE A 49 6.10 14.16 25.05
CA PHE A 49 7.34 13.81 25.75
C PHE A 49 7.80 14.88 26.76
N ASP A 50 6.90 15.73 27.25
CA ASP A 50 7.19 16.72 28.31
C ASP A 50 8.45 17.59 28.04
N GLY A 51 8.67 17.98 26.78
CA GLY A 51 9.79 18.81 26.36
C GLY A 51 11.12 18.06 26.14
N LEU A 52 11.15 16.73 26.22
CA LEU A 52 12.33 15.91 25.88
C LEU A 52 12.58 15.82 24.37
N LYS A 53 11.58 16.17 23.55
CA LYS A 53 11.65 16.17 22.09
C LYS A 53 11.53 17.60 21.57
N ASP A 54 12.30 17.88 20.52
CA ASP A 54 12.29 19.18 19.84
C ASP A 54 11.06 19.28 18.92
N HIS A 55 10.18 20.24 19.20
CA HIS A 55 8.96 20.49 18.42
C HIS A 55 9.25 20.99 17.01
N GLU A 56 10.20 21.90 16.83
CA GLU A 56 10.52 22.47 15.52
C GLU A 56 11.00 21.36 14.60
N LYS A 57 11.93 20.54 15.10
CA LYS A 57 12.42 19.36 14.39
C LYS A 57 11.32 18.34 14.05
N SER A 58 10.33 18.15 14.92
CA SER A 58 9.16 17.30 14.62
C SER A 58 8.46 17.77 13.34
N THR A 59 8.12 19.06 13.31
CA THR A 59 7.36 19.65 12.20
C THR A 59 8.17 19.72 10.91
N GLU A 60 9.49 19.93 10.99
CA GLU A 60 10.38 19.87 9.83
C GLU A 60 10.44 18.47 9.22
N ILE A 61 10.53 17.43 10.05
CA ILE A 61 10.50 16.03 9.58
C ILE A 61 9.16 15.73 8.90
N GLY A 62 8.04 16.12 9.53
CA GLY A 62 6.70 15.93 8.96
C GLY A 62 6.53 16.62 7.60
N LYS A 63 6.88 17.91 7.50
CA LYS A 63 6.78 18.69 6.25
C LYS A 63 7.65 18.12 5.14
N ARG A 64 8.84 17.61 5.49
CA ARG A 64 9.72 16.98 4.52
C ARG A 64 9.14 15.67 3.99
N TRP A 65 8.48 14.86 4.82
CA TRP A 65 7.75 13.69 4.35
C TRP A 65 6.58 14.05 3.46
N GLU A 66 5.76 15.02 3.86
CA GLU A 66 4.64 15.51 3.06
C GLU A 66 5.09 15.92 1.66
N ASN A 67 6.14 16.74 1.56
CA ASN A 67 6.69 17.15 0.26
C ASN A 67 7.19 15.96 -0.56
N LEU A 68 7.92 15.02 0.04
CA LEU A 68 8.43 13.84 -0.66
C LEU A 68 7.30 12.93 -1.17
N ILE A 69 6.23 12.78 -0.39
CA ILE A 69 5.07 11.97 -0.77
C ILE A 69 4.33 12.64 -1.94
N LEU A 70 4.11 13.95 -1.87
CA LEU A 70 3.43 14.69 -2.93
C LEU A 70 4.24 14.68 -4.23
N GLU A 71 5.54 14.98 -4.16
CA GLU A 71 6.44 14.94 -5.32
C GLU A 71 6.46 13.56 -5.98
N LEU A 72 6.55 12.49 -5.18
CA LEU A 72 6.47 11.11 -5.68
C LEU A 72 5.13 10.82 -6.37
N CYS A 73 4.03 11.26 -5.76
CA CYS A 73 2.67 11.06 -6.27
C CYS A 73 2.45 11.79 -7.60
N ASP A 74 2.91 13.04 -7.71
CA ASP A 74 2.80 13.83 -8.93
C ASP A 74 3.67 13.26 -10.06
N GLU A 75 4.94 12.96 -9.79
CA GLU A 75 5.89 12.51 -10.83
C GLU A 75 5.61 11.08 -11.32
N HIS A 76 4.98 10.24 -10.51
CA HIS A 76 4.92 8.81 -10.79
C HIS A 76 3.55 8.17 -10.75
N PHE A 77 2.56 8.81 -10.12
CA PHE A 77 1.25 8.21 -9.85
C PHE A 77 0.07 9.08 -10.29
N PHE A 78 0.30 10.00 -11.23
CA PHE A 78 -0.75 10.79 -11.89
C PHE A 78 -1.62 11.60 -10.92
N TYR A 79 -1.05 12.00 -9.77
CA TYR A 79 -1.84 12.53 -8.65
C TYR A 79 -2.67 13.76 -9.03
N GLU A 80 -2.07 14.74 -9.72
CA GLU A 80 -2.80 15.92 -10.23
C GLU A 80 -4.04 15.57 -11.07
N GLU A 81 -3.98 14.49 -11.85
CA GLU A 81 -5.09 14.08 -12.73
C GLU A 81 -6.18 13.34 -11.96
N ILE A 82 -5.81 12.58 -10.92
CA ILE A 82 -6.70 11.61 -10.25
C ILE A 82 -7.09 12.00 -8.82
N GLU A 83 -6.56 13.08 -8.25
CA GLU A 83 -6.79 13.49 -6.85
C GLU A 83 -8.28 13.62 -6.48
N ASN A 84 -9.12 13.97 -7.45
CA ASN A 84 -10.56 14.14 -7.26
C ASN A 84 -11.34 12.81 -7.32
N TYR A 85 -10.67 11.70 -7.65
CA TYR A 85 -11.23 10.36 -7.64
C TYR A 85 -10.79 9.59 -6.39
N ASN A 86 -11.68 9.53 -5.40
CA ASN A 86 -11.37 8.98 -4.09
C ASN A 86 -12.20 7.70 -3.81
N GLU A 87 -11.78 6.58 -4.39
CA GLU A 87 -12.36 5.26 -4.11
C GLU A 87 -11.50 4.44 -3.13
N PRO A 88 -12.11 3.57 -2.30
CA PRO A 88 -11.42 2.90 -1.21
C PRO A 88 -10.52 1.72 -1.64
N TYR A 89 -10.53 1.32 -2.91
CA TYR A 89 -9.70 0.21 -3.41
C TYR A 89 -9.37 0.37 -4.91
N LEU A 90 -8.19 -0.12 -5.30
CA LEU A 90 -7.66 0.04 -6.66
C LEU A 90 -8.55 -0.58 -7.77
N ASN A 91 -9.27 -1.65 -7.46
CA ASN A 91 -10.08 -2.39 -8.44
C ASN A 91 -11.48 -1.78 -8.67
N ALA A 92 -11.78 -0.60 -8.12
CA ALA A 92 -13.09 0.04 -8.26
C ALA A 92 -13.49 0.29 -9.74
N LEU A 93 -12.50 0.41 -10.64
CA LEU A 93 -12.70 0.66 -12.06
C LEU A 93 -12.52 -0.56 -12.96
N ASN A 94 -12.39 -1.76 -12.39
CA ASN A 94 -12.09 -2.97 -13.14
C ASN A 94 -13.14 -3.28 -14.23
N GLU A 95 -14.38 -2.81 -14.06
CA GLU A 95 -15.43 -2.97 -15.07
C GLU A 95 -15.22 -2.10 -16.33
N TYR A 96 -14.45 -1.01 -16.24
CA TYR A 96 -14.15 -0.10 -17.35
C TYR A 96 -12.81 -0.41 -18.03
N ASP A 97 -11.94 -1.21 -17.38
CA ASP A 97 -10.67 -1.63 -17.96
C ASP A 97 -10.90 -2.73 -19.02
N ASP A 98 -10.43 -2.51 -20.24
CA ASP A 98 -10.54 -3.47 -21.33
C ASP A 98 -9.33 -4.41 -21.46
N GLY A 99 -8.35 -4.28 -20.55
CA GLY A 99 -7.16 -5.12 -20.54
C GLY A 99 -6.17 -4.83 -21.67
N ARG A 100 -6.27 -3.69 -22.37
CA ARG A 100 -5.29 -3.34 -23.41
C ARG A 100 -3.87 -3.27 -22.83
N ASP A 101 -2.88 -3.58 -23.65
CA ASP A 101 -1.49 -3.30 -23.30
C ASP A 101 -1.24 -1.78 -23.20
N LEU A 102 -0.68 -1.35 -22.07
CA LEU A 102 -0.41 0.05 -21.75
C LEU A 102 1.06 0.44 -22.01
N THR A 103 1.91 -0.49 -22.44
CA THR A 103 3.36 -0.26 -22.63
C THR A 103 3.65 0.90 -23.59
N SER A 104 2.84 1.07 -24.63
CA SER A 104 2.94 2.18 -25.59
C SER A 104 1.75 3.14 -25.53
N TYR A 105 1.01 3.15 -24.41
CA TYR A 105 -0.12 4.05 -24.23
C TYR A 105 0.37 5.44 -23.82
N ASP A 106 -0.08 6.45 -24.55
CA ASP A 106 0.27 7.85 -24.29
C ASP A 106 -0.80 8.48 -23.38
N PHE A 107 -0.51 8.57 -22.09
CA PHE A 107 -1.41 9.14 -21.08
C PHE A 107 -1.62 10.64 -21.29
N GLU A 108 -0.60 11.37 -21.75
CA GLU A 108 -0.68 12.82 -22.00
C GLU A 108 -1.59 13.14 -23.20
N ALA A 109 -1.58 12.28 -24.22
CA ALA A 109 -2.36 12.46 -25.44
C ALA A 109 -3.81 11.92 -25.33
N ASP A 110 -4.20 11.28 -24.23
CA ASP A 110 -5.51 10.63 -24.13
C ASP A 110 -6.67 11.57 -23.78
N CYS A 111 -6.37 12.86 -23.54
CA CYS A 111 -7.34 13.90 -23.21
C CYS A 111 -8.27 13.50 -22.05
N PHE A 112 -7.75 12.78 -21.06
CA PHE A 112 -8.49 12.53 -19.82
C PHE A 112 -8.88 13.84 -19.14
N SER A 113 -10.14 13.96 -18.75
CA SER A 113 -10.66 15.12 -18.04
C SER A 113 -11.96 14.77 -17.31
N SER A 114 -12.37 15.65 -16.39
CA SER A 114 -13.72 15.59 -15.82
C SER A 114 -14.75 16.06 -16.84
N PRO A 115 -15.96 15.46 -16.93
CA PRO A 115 -16.57 14.49 -16.02
C PRO A 115 -16.20 13.02 -16.30
N TYR A 116 -16.32 12.16 -15.28
CA TYR A 116 -16.07 10.72 -15.37
C TYR A 116 -17.25 9.97 -16.03
N ASP A 117 -17.51 10.26 -17.30
CA ASP A 117 -18.32 9.39 -18.15
C ASP A 117 -17.60 8.04 -18.41
N ASP A 118 -18.26 7.09 -19.06
CA ASP A 118 -17.69 5.75 -19.29
C ASP A 118 -16.36 5.80 -20.06
N ALA A 119 -16.19 6.78 -20.95
CA ALA A 119 -14.95 6.96 -21.70
C ALA A 119 -13.81 7.44 -20.79
N ASN A 120 -14.07 8.40 -19.91
CA ASN A 120 -13.07 8.90 -18.95
C ASN A 120 -12.82 7.92 -17.80
N LYS A 121 -13.83 7.16 -17.35
CA LYS A 121 -13.64 6.06 -16.38
C LYS A 121 -12.72 4.96 -16.92
N LYS A 122 -12.82 4.66 -18.22
CA LYS A 122 -11.90 3.74 -18.89
C LYS A 122 -10.45 4.24 -18.89
N LYS A 123 -10.23 5.53 -19.18
CA LYS A 123 -8.89 6.15 -19.10
C LYS A 123 -8.35 6.19 -17.67
N LEU A 124 -9.22 6.44 -16.70
CA LEU A 124 -8.89 6.40 -15.28
C LEU A 124 -8.53 4.98 -14.83
N ALA A 125 -9.24 3.96 -15.34
CA ALA A 125 -8.91 2.55 -15.10
C ALA A 125 -7.48 2.21 -15.59
N TYR A 126 -7.07 2.74 -16.76
CA TYR A 126 -5.70 2.57 -17.25
C TYR A 126 -4.66 3.20 -16.31
N ARG A 127 -4.91 4.41 -15.79
CA ARG A 127 -4.03 5.06 -14.81
C ARG A 127 -3.92 4.22 -13.54
N HIS A 128 -5.04 3.75 -13.00
CA HIS A 128 -5.05 2.85 -11.82
C HIS A 128 -4.28 1.56 -12.05
N ARG A 129 -4.44 0.91 -13.22
CA ARG A 129 -3.67 -0.30 -13.55
C ARG A 129 -2.17 0.01 -13.67
N ALA A 130 -1.80 1.10 -14.33
CA ALA A 130 -0.41 1.53 -14.44
C ALA A 130 0.21 1.83 -13.07
N ILE A 131 -0.54 2.48 -12.16
CA ILE A 131 -0.15 2.71 -10.75
C ILE A 131 0.10 1.39 -10.04
N GLY A 132 -0.84 0.44 -10.12
CA GLY A 132 -0.72 -0.88 -9.50
C GLY A 132 0.48 -1.67 -10.02
N GLU A 133 0.68 -1.69 -11.33
CA GLU A 133 1.84 -2.33 -11.98
C GLU A 133 3.16 -1.68 -11.58
N LYS A 134 3.18 -0.34 -11.41
CA LYS A 134 4.36 0.39 -10.95
C LYS A 134 4.64 0.10 -9.46
N TYR A 135 3.62 0.12 -8.60
CA TYR A 135 3.73 -0.19 -7.19
C TYR A 135 4.26 -1.61 -6.96
N ALA A 136 3.77 -2.59 -7.72
CA ALA A 136 4.19 -4.00 -7.63
C ALA A 136 5.68 -4.23 -7.96
N LYS A 137 6.32 -3.32 -8.71
CA LYS A 137 7.77 -3.39 -9.02
C LYS A 137 8.65 -2.94 -7.85
N GLY A 138 8.07 -2.25 -6.86
CA GLY A 138 8.76 -1.66 -5.72
C GLY A 138 9.39 -0.30 -6.00
N LEU A 139 9.56 0.51 -4.95
CA LEU A 139 10.03 1.90 -5.03
C LEU A 139 11.40 2.04 -5.70
N GLU A 140 12.31 1.07 -5.54
CA GLU A 140 13.66 1.12 -6.15
C GLU A 140 13.63 1.10 -7.69
N LYS A 141 12.53 0.65 -8.30
CA LYS A 141 12.35 0.66 -9.76
C LYS A 141 11.65 1.92 -10.26
N VAL A 142 11.08 2.69 -9.34
CA VAL A 142 10.34 3.92 -9.62
C VAL A 142 11.26 5.12 -9.40
N LEU A 143 11.98 5.11 -8.29
CA LEU A 143 12.85 6.18 -7.85
C LEU A 143 14.25 6.07 -8.46
N ASP A 144 14.84 7.23 -8.77
CA ASP A 144 16.25 7.28 -9.10
C ASP A 144 17.15 7.12 -7.86
N GLY A 145 18.44 6.92 -8.09
CA GLY A 145 19.39 6.70 -7.00
C GLY A 145 19.53 7.89 -6.03
N HIS A 146 19.24 9.11 -6.49
CA HIS A 146 19.26 10.29 -5.63
C HIS A 146 18.04 10.29 -4.70
N MET A 147 16.85 10.09 -5.24
CA MET A 147 15.60 10.09 -4.48
C MET A 147 15.56 8.94 -3.48
N VAL A 148 16.02 7.74 -3.86
CA VAL A 148 16.19 6.62 -2.92
C VAL A 148 17.06 7.02 -1.73
N LYS A 149 18.18 7.70 -1.97
CA LYS A 149 19.06 8.19 -0.89
C LYS A 149 18.35 9.22 -0.03
N VAL A 150 17.63 10.17 -0.62
CA VAL A 150 16.87 11.19 0.11
C VAL A 150 15.81 10.56 1.02
N CYS A 151 15.04 9.60 0.51
CA CYS A 151 14.04 8.87 1.29
C CYS A 151 14.68 8.07 2.43
N ASN A 152 15.80 7.39 2.19
CA ASN A 152 16.50 6.62 3.21
C ASN A 152 17.10 7.50 4.32
N ASP A 153 17.69 8.63 3.94
CA ASP A 153 18.21 9.62 4.90
C ASP A 153 17.06 10.19 5.76
N GLN A 154 15.92 10.48 5.14
CA GLN A 154 14.72 10.96 5.81
C GLN A 154 14.10 9.91 6.75
N TYR A 155 14.02 8.65 6.31
CA TYR A 155 13.58 7.53 7.13
C TYR A 155 14.47 7.37 8.36
N SER A 156 15.79 7.34 8.18
CA SER A 156 16.75 7.19 9.28
C SER A 156 16.65 8.34 10.29
N LEU A 157 16.45 9.57 9.80
CA LEU A 157 16.24 10.74 10.66
C LEU A 157 14.95 10.62 11.46
N THR A 158 13.87 10.18 10.81
CA THR A 158 12.54 10.01 11.42
C THR A 158 12.55 8.92 12.47
N ASP A 159 13.10 7.75 12.14
CA ASP A 159 13.15 6.60 13.04
C ASP A 159 13.99 6.92 14.28
N LYS A 160 15.14 7.59 14.11
CA LYS A 160 15.93 8.09 15.24
C LYS A 160 15.18 9.10 16.10
N TYR A 161 14.41 10.00 15.48
CA TYR A 161 13.64 10.99 16.21
C TYR A 161 12.46 10.35 16.97
N THR A 162 11.86 9.31 16.41
CA THR A 162 10.68 8.60 16.93
C THR A 162 11.02 7.38 17.77
N ASP A 163 12.27 7.30 18.27
CA ASP A 163 12.76 6.21 19.13
C ASP A 163 12.57 4.80 18.54
N GLY A 164 12.65 4.68 17.21
CA GLY A 164 12.55 3.41 16.52
C GLY A 164 11.11 2.97 16.21
N TRP A 165 10.13 3.88 16.17
CA TRP A 165 8.74 3.52 15.90
C TRP A 165 8.59 2.73 14.59
N LEU A 166 9.17 3.22 13.50
CA LEU A 166 9.03 2.61 12.18
C LEU A 166 9.78 1.28 12.10
N SER A 167 10.98 1.20 12.67
CA SER A 167 11.76 -0.03 12.69
C SER A 167 11.15 -1.11 13.62
N SER A 168 10.43 -0.71 14.66
CA SER A 168 9.70 -1.63 15.55
C SER A 168 8.56 -2.35 14.84
N GLY A 169 7.89 -1.69 13.88
CA GLY A 169 6.82 -2.28 13.09
C GLY A 169 7.27 -3.33 12.08
N ILE A 170 8.55 -3.30 11.67
CA ILE A 170 9.12 -4.25 10.68
C ILE A 170 9.44 -5.62 11.32
N LEU A 171 9.53 -5.69 12.65
CA LEU A 171 9.89 -6.92 13.39
C LEU A 171 8.70 -7.83 13.70
N VAL A 172 7.49 -7.50 13.23
CA VAL A 172 6.25 -8.27 13.43
C VAL A 172 5.92 -9.05 12.16
#